data_AF-A0A397TWR6-F1
#
_entry.id   AF-A0A397TWR6-F1
#
_cell.length_a   1.000
_cell.length_b   1.000
_cell.length_c   1.000
_cell.angle_alpha   90.00
_cell.angle_beta   90.00
_cell.angle_gamma   90.00
#
_symmetry.space_group_name_H-M   'P 1'
#
loop_
_entity.id
_entity.type
_entity.pdbx_description
1 polymer ?
#
loop_
_entity_poly.entity_id
_entity_poly.type
_entity_poly.pdbx_seq_one_letter_code
_entity_poly.pdbx_strand_id
1 'polypeptide(L)'
;MSKFQTKTGFSIILFVILFFVLTNAVSINLKKRQDFSSFFGQGHNCTDENDDLKCITLICRIKGEDTHKCQISDERDVGETCLSDEACKAGLVCDTVDTCQHSL
;
A
#
# COMPACT_ATOMS: atom_id res chain seq x y z
N MET A 1 16.60 41.09 42.82
CA MET A 1 16.10 40.55 41.54
C MET A 1 16.88 39.28 41.22
N SER A 2 16.28 38.08 41.27
CA SER A 2 16.97 36.81 40.94
C SER A 2 16.01 35.63 40.67
N LYS A 3 14.77 35.65 41.21
CA LYS A 3 13.83 34.52 41.11
C LYS A 3 13.05 34.39 39.79
N PHE A 4 13.17 35.33 38.85
CA PHE A 4 12.31 35.37 37.64
C PHE A 4 12.96 34.78 36.38
N GLN A 5 14.29 34.63 36.33
CA GLN A 5 14.98 34.10 35.14
C GLN A 5 15.02 32.56 35.09
N THR A 6 14.95 31.88 36.23
CA THR A 6 14.93 30.41 36.29
C THR A 6 13.61 29.81 35.81
N LYS A 7 12.49 30.52 35.98
CA LYS A 7 11.15 30.02 35.60
C LYS A 7 10.92 30.02 34.08
N THR A 8 11.47 31.01 33.37
CA THR A 8 11.42 31.08 31.90
C THR A 8 12.38 30.09 31.24
N GLY A 9 13.60 29.93 31.77
CA GLY A 9 14.56 28.95 31.25
C GLY A 9 14.06 27.50 31.37
N PHE A 10 13.45 27.14 32.51
CA PHE A 10 12.91 25.81 32.72
C PHE A 10 11.76 25.50 31.75
N SER A 11 10.88 26.49 31.50
CA SER A 11 9.78 26.35 30.54
C SER A 11 10.29 26.10 29.12
N ILE A 12 11.32 26.83 28.69
CA ILE A 12 11.91 26.68 27.34
C ILE A 12 12.56 25.31 27.17
N ILE A 13 13.35 24.86 28.15
CA ILE A 13 13.99 23.53 28.09
C ILE A 13 12.94 22.42 28.03
N LEU A 14 11.86 22.54 28.80
CA LEU A 14 10.78 21.56 28.82
C LEU A 14 10.02 21.51 27.48
N PHE A 15 9.80 22.67 26.85
CA PHE A 15 9.25 22.77 25.50
C PHE A 15 10.17 22.11 24.45
N VAL A 16 11.49 22.31 24.53
CA VAL A 16 12.44 21.70 23.58
C VAL A 16 12.48 20.18 23.73
N ILE A 17 12.46 19.66 24.96
CA ILE A 17 12.41 18.21 25.23
C ILE A 17 11.10 17.62 24.69
N LEU A 18 9.96 18.27 24.96
CA LEU A 18 8.66 17.84 24.43
C LEU A 18 8.66 17.81 22.90
N PHE A 19 9.22 18.83 22.26
CA PHE A 19 9.30 18.90 20.80
C PHE A 19 10.15 17.76 20.23
N PHE A 20 11.29 17.44 20.86
CA PHE A 20 12.14 16.31 20.48
C PHE A 20 11.46 14.95 20.67
N VAL A 21 10.68 14.76 21.74
CA VAL A 21 9.93 13.52 21.96
C VAL A 21 8.84 13.37 20.90
N LEU A 22 8.11 14.44 20.59
CA LEU A 22 7.06 14.43 19.58
C LEU A 22 7.61 14.16 18.16
N THR A 23 8.71 14.78 17.77
CA THR A 23 9.33 14.53 16.44
C THR A 23 9.86 13.10 16.31
N ASN A 24 10.46 12.54 17.37
CA ASN A 24 10.89 11.14 17.37
C ASN A 24 9.70 10.17 17.32
N ALA A 25 8.60 10.45 18.05
CA ALA A 25 7.39 9.64 17.99
C ALA A 25 6.73 9.66 16.59
N VAL A 26 6.72 10.81 15.92
CA VAL A 26 6.23 10.94 14.54
C VAL A 26 7.13 10.18 13.55
N SER A 27 8.45 10.27 13.71
CA SER A 27 9.42 9.58 12.84
C SER A 27 9.29 8.04 12.90
N ILE A 28 9.12 7.47 14.10
CA ILE A 28 8.92 6.02 14.27
C ILE A 28 7.63 5.54 13.59
N ASN A 29 6.56 6.33 13.65
CA ASN A 29 5.28 5.97 13.02
C ASN A 29 5.31 6.13 11.49
N LEU A 30 6.11 7.06 10.95
CA LEU A 30 6.33 7.19 9.51
C LEU A 30 7.12 6.00 8.95
N LYS A 31 8.16 5.54 9.66
CA LYS A 31 8.97 4.40 9.23
C LYS A 31 8.17 3.08 9.17
N LYS A 32 7.25 2.87 10.12
CA LYS A 32 6.34 1.70 10.13
C LYS A 32 5.39 1.63 8.92
N ARG A 33 5.10 2.75 8.25
CA ARG A 33 4.28 2.75 7.04
C ARG A 33 5.06 2.34 5.78
N GLN A 34 6.39 2.44 5.78
CA GLN A 34 7.22 2.00 4.66
C GLN A 34 7.42 0.48 4.62
N ASP A 35 7.43 -0.21 5.76
CA ASP A 35 7.58 -1.68 5.74
C ASP A 35 6.29 -2.40 5.29
N PHE A 36 5.13 -1.72 5.37
CA PHE A 36 3.87 -2.19 4.78
C PHE A 36 3.69 -1.70 3.32
N SER A 37 4.59 -0.85 2.82
CA SER A 37 4.50 -0.27 1.47
C SER A 37 5.13 -1.14 0.38
N SER A 38 5.45 -2.41 0.68
CA SER A 38 5.78 -3.36 -0.38
C SER A 38 4.54 -3.81 -1.17
N PHE A 39 3.35 -3.50 -0.64
CA PHE A 39 2.08 -3.72 -1.32
C PHE A 39 1.58 -2.40 -1.91
N PHE A 40 1.58 -2.34 -3.24
CA PHE A 40 1.04 -1.26 -4.03
C PHE A 40 -0.49 -1.23 -3.91
N GLY A 41 -1.01 -0.12 -3.39
CA GLY A 41 -2.45 0.14 -3.37
C GLY A 41 -3.01 0.36 -4.78
N GLN A 42 -4.34 0.38 -4.90
CA GLN A 42 -5.02 0.69 -6.17
C GLN A 42 -4.49 1.99 -6.79
N GLY A 43 -4.32 1.99 -8.12
CA GLY A 43 -3.88 3.14 -8.90
C GLY A 43 -2.39 3.44 -8.80
N HIS A 44 -1.65 2.70 -7.96
CA HIS A 44 -0.21 2.77 -7.92
C HIS A 44 0.38 2.16 -9.19
N ASN A 45 1.46 2.74 -9.70
CA ASN A 45 2.08 2.25 -10.91
C ASN A 45 2.67 0.86 -10.70
N CYS A 46 2.54 0.04 -11.73
CA CYS A 46 3.11 -1.29 -11.84
C CYS A 46 3.51 -1.52 -13.30
N THR A 47 4.44 -2.44 -13.56
CA THR A 47 5.07 -2.53 -14.88
C THR A 47 4.32 -3.53 -15.77
N ASP A 48 4.01 -4.71 -15.26
CA ASP A 48 3.39 -5.79 -16.00
C ASP A 48 2.76 -6.81 -15.03
N GLU A 49 2.23 -7.89 -15.59
CA GLU A 49 1.65 -9.00 -14.82
C GLU A 49 2.63 -9.67 -13.84
N ASN A 50 3.95 -9.48 -13.99
CA ASN A 50 4.92 -9.98 -13.00
C ASN A 50 4.87 -9.17 -11.70
N ASP A 51 4.33 -7.95 -11.76
CA ASP A 51 4.09 -7.10 -10.59
C ASP A 51 2.70 -7.33 -9.96
N ASP A 52 1.89 -8.28 -10.46
CA ASP A 52 0.57 -8.60 -9.89
C ASP A 52 0.69 -8.88 -8.38
N LEU A 53 1.66 -9.70 -7.96
CA LEU A 53 1.92 -10.01 -6.54
C LEU A 53 2.30 -8.80 -5.68
N LYS A 54 2.73 -7.70 -6.29
CA LYS A 54 3.05 -6.45 -5.59
C LYS A 54 1.80 -5.60 -5.40
N CYS A 55 0.76 -5.77 -6.20
CA CYS A 55 -0.52 -5.11 -6.01
C CYS A 55 -1.31 -5.78 -4.89
N ILE A 56 -1.94 -5.00 -4.00
CA ILE A 56 -2.84 -5.54 -2.95
C ILE A 56 -3.97 -6.37 -3.59
N THR A 57 -4.42 -5.92 -4.75
CA THR A 57 -5.49 -6.53 -5.53
C THR A 57 -5.02 -7.69 -6.39
N LEU A 58 -3.72 -7.99 -6.40
CA LEU A 58 -3.11 -9.04 -7.22
C LEU A 58 -3.29 -8.86 -8.73
N ILE A 59 -3.58 -7.63 -9.18
CA ILE A 59 -3.86 -7.29 -10.56
C ILE A 59 -3.10 -6.01 -10.91
N CYS A 60 -2.10 -6.14 -11.77
CA CYS A 60 -1.39 -5.06 -12.42
C CYS A 60 -1.84 -5.00 -13.89
N ARG A 61 -2.49 -3.89 -14.26
CA ARG A 61 -3.12 -3.60 -15.58
C ARG A 61 -4.44 -4.32 -15.83
N ILE A 62 -5.20 -3.78 -16.79
CA ILE A 62 -6.39 -4.41 -17.36
C ILE A 62 -5.97 -4.99 -18.70
N LYS A 63 -6.34 -6.23 -19.00
CA LYS A 63 -6.07 -6.81 -20.32
C LYS A 63 -6.80 -6.00 -21.40
N GLY A 64 -6.03 -5.46 -22.34
CA GLY A 64 -6.54 -4.62 -23.43
C GLY A 64 -6.55 -3.12 -23.12
N GLU A 65 -6.28 -2.70 -21.87
CA GLU A 65 -6.08 -1.31 -21.51
C GLU A 65 -4.72 -1.14 -20.83
N ASP A 66 -3.81 -0.40 -21.48
CA ASP A 66 -2.40 -0.35 -21.08
C ASP A 66 -2.15 0.62 -19.90
N THR A 67 -2.88 0.43 -18.80
CA THR A 67 -2.95 1.39 -17.70
C THR A 67 -1.71 1.38 -16.80
N HIS A 68 -0.92 0.29 -16.80
CA HIS A 68 0.30 0.13 -15.99
C HIS A 68 0.12 0.51 -14.51
N LYS A 69 -1.02 0.12 -13.93
CA LYS A 69 -1.44 0.47 -12.57
C LYS A 69 -2.12 -0.71 -11.90
N CYS A 70 -2.06 -0.78 -10.57
CA CYS A 70 -2.78 -1.76 -9.79
C CYS A 70 -4.29 -1.50 -9.86
N GLN A 71 -5.07 -2.53 -10.20
CA GLN A 71 -6.51 -2.43 -10.46
C GLN A 71 -7.30 -3.36 -9.55
N ILE A 72 -8.57 -3.05 -9.28
CA ILE A 72 -9.42 -3.91 -8.42
C ILE A 72 -9.95 -5.10 -9.21
N SER A 73 -10.15 -4.95 -10.51
CA SER A 73 -10.73 -5.96 -11.38
C SER A 73 -10.08 -5.92 -12.75
N ASP A 74 -10.15 -7.05 -13.44
CA ASP A 74 -9.77 -7.21 -14.84
C ASP A 74 -10.88 -8.01 -15.55
N GLU A 75 -10.72 -8.27 -16.84
CA GLU A 75 -11.66 -9.07 -17.64
C GLU A 75 -10.95 -10.23 -18.35
N ARG A 76 -10.15 -11.00 -17.60
CA ARG A 76 -9.40 -12.13 -18.17
C ARG A 76 -10.34 -13.27 -18.59
N ASP A 77 -10.11 -13.81 -19.79
CA ASP A 77 -10.89 -14.92 -20.36
C ASP A 77 -10.40 -16.29 -19.83
N VAL A 78 -11.12 -17.37 -20.18
CA VAL A 78 -10.80 -18.74 -19.73
C VAL A 78 -9.40 -19.17 -20.18
N GLY A 79 -8.64 -19.77 -19.25
CA GLY A 79 -7.28 -20.26 -19.47
C GLY A 79 -6.20 -19.20 -19.27
N GLU A 80 -6.57 -17.97 -18.95
CA GLU A 80 -5.61 -16.90 -18.66
C GLU A 80 -5.17 -16.94 -17.21
N THR A 81 -3.90 -16.58 -16.98
CA THR A 81 -3.32 -16.54 -15.64
C THR A 81 -4.09 -15.59 -14.75
N CYS A 82 -4.38 -15.98 -13.52
CA CYS A 82 -5.01 -15.15 -12.51
C CYS A 82 -4.40 -15.45 -11.15
N LEU A 83 -4.48 -14.49 -10.23
CA LEU A 83 -4.09 -14.67 -8.82
C LEU A 83 -5.25 -14.36 -7.87
N SER A 84 -6.36 -13.85 -8.39
CA SER A 84 -7.61 -13.62 -7.68
C SER A 84 -8.79 -13.78 -8.63
N ASP A 85 -9.98 -14.06 -8.08
CA ASP A 85 -11.22 -14.20 -8.86
C ASP A 85 -11.58 -12.89 -9.58
N GLU A 86 -11.23 -11.74 -9.00
CA GLU A 86 -11.48 -10.42 -9.57
C GLU A 86 -10.64 -10.13 -10.82
N ALA A 87 -9.58 -10.90 -11.08
CA ALA A 87 -8.85 -10.83 -12.32
C ALA A 87 -9.65 -11.43 -13.49
N CYS A 88 -10.56 -12.36 -13.20
CA CYS A 88 -11.33 -13.09 -14.19
C CYS A 88 -12.63 -12.35 -14.55
N LYS A 89 -13.06 -12.55 -15.79
CA LYS A 89 -14.35 -12.03 -16.27
C LYS A 89 -15.51 -12.55 -15.41
N ALA A 90 -16.57 -11.74 -15.30
CA ALA A 90 -17.74 -12.10 -14.50
C ALA A 90 -18.30 -13.50 -14.85
N GLY A 91 -18.45 -14.35 -13.83
CA GLY A 91 -18.91 -15.74 -13.97
C GLY A 91 -17.78 -16.77 -14.14
N LEU A 92 -16.53 -16.32 -14.14
CA LEU A 92 -15.34 -17.15 -14.03
C LEU A 92 -14.75 -17.05 -12.61
N VAL A 93 -13.97 -18.05 -12.24
CA VAL A 93 -13.22 -18.12 -10.98
C VAL A 93 -11.76 -18.45 -11.27
N CYS A 94 -10.87 -18.01 -10.40
CA CYS A 94 -9.47 -18.37 -10.46
C CYS A 94 -9.25 -19.73 -9.79
N ASP A 95 -8.95 -20.74 -10.60
CA ASP A 95 -8.71 -22.11 -10.11
C ASP A 95 -7.32 -22.26 -9.48
N THR A 96 -7.10 -23.37 -8.78
CA THR A 96 -5.85 -23.78 -8.13
C THR A 96 -4.62 -23.88 -9.05
N VAL A 97 -4.83 -23.82 -10.36
CA VAL A 97 -3.77 -23.77 -11.38
C VAL A 97 -3.46 -22.31 -11.78
N ASP A 98 -3.90 -21.34 -10.98
CA ASP A 98 -3.74 -19.90 -11.22
C ASP A 98 -4.28 -19.49 -12.60
N THR A 99 -5.42 -20.05 -13.02
CA THR A 99 -6.06 -19.75 -14.31
C THR A 99 -7.57 -19.56 -14.19
N CYS A 100 -8.11 -18.65 -15.00
CA CYS A 100 -9.56 -18.39 -15.04
C CYS A 100 -10.31 -19.56 -15.66
N GLN A 101 -11.34 -20.05 -14.97
CA GLN A 101 -12.19 -21.17 -15.42
C GLN A 101 -13.66 -20.93 -15.07
N HIS A 102 -14.56 -21.69 -15.71
CA HIS A 102 -15.97 -21.64 -15.34
C HIS A 102 -16.18 -22.19 -13.93
N SER A 103 -16.92 -21.44 -13.11
CA SER A 103 -17.39 -21.94 -11.82
C SER A 103 -18.31 -23.15 -12.07
N LEU A 104 -17.88 -24.32 -11.61
CA LEU A 104 -18.62 -25.60 -11.68
C LEU A 104 -19.80 -25.62 -10.72
#